data_AF-A0A521I0W1-F1
#
_entry.id   AF-A0A521I0W1-F1
#
_cell.length_a   1.000
_cell.length_b   1.000
_cell.length_c   1.000
_cell.angle_alpha   90.00
_cell.angle_beta   90.00
_cell.angle_gamma   90.00
#
_symmetry.space_group_name_H-M   'P 1'
#
loop_
_entity.id
_entity.type
_entity.pdbx_description
1 polymer ?
#
loop_
_entity_poly.entity_id
_entity_poly.type
_entity_poly.pdbx_seq_one_letter_code
_entity_poly.pdbx_strand_id
1 'polypeptide(L)'
;MSQSDFIRLSGWGMIGAAIFLLLTFTPATQAIPFFLVINLLITLGLVGLYMRYGERAGNVAKVALGVGIFGGITSVVTFFLMTTGIENGRIMMNLAMAMMFGGLFVFGLIAQAVKPMPRGNWLPALAGFWWVFLVVSAYVIPPTTRQNVPDWASYSIFLLMAIFLALLGYVLQADARHTRALITNG
;
A
#
# COMPACT_ATOMS: atom_id res chain seq x y z
N MET A 1 17.30 -12.75 11.21
CA MET A 1 16.97 -11.30 11.23
C MET A 1 16.02 -11.03 12.38
N SER A 2 16.23 -10.01 13.20
CA SER A 2 15.31 -9.72 14.31
C SER A 2 13.99 -9.12 13.83
N GLN A 3 12.92 -9.22 14.62
CA GLN A 3 11.63 -8.57 14.30
C GLN A 3 11.80 -7.06 14.09
N SER A 4 12.63 -6.40 14.91
CA SER A 4 12.91 -4.98 14.79
C SER A 4 13.59 -4.62 13.46
N ASP A 5 14.54 -5.44 13.00
CA ASP A 5 15.22 -5.23 11.71
C ASP A 5 14.25 -5.47 10.55
N PHE A 6 13.33 -6.44 10.66
CA PHE A 6 12.30 -6.68 9.65
C PHE A 6 11.31 -5.52 9.55
N ILE A 7 10.79 -5.01 10.68
CA ILE A 7 9.89 -3.84 10.71
C ILE A 7 10.59 -2.62 10.06
N ARG A 8 11.88 -2.44 10.35
CA ARG A 8 12.71 -1.41 9.72
C ARG A 8 12.83 -1.64 8.21
N LEU A 9 13.05 -2.86 7.75
CA LEU A 9 13.09 -3.18 6.32
C LEU A 9 11.74 -2.89 5.64
N SER A 10 10.62 -3.27 6.26
CA SER A 10 9.27 -2.96 5.78
C SER A 10 8.99 -1.46 5.70
N GLY A 11 9.49 -0.67 6.66
CA GLY A 11 9.40 0.79 6.62
C GLY A 11 10.14 1.38 5.42
N TRP A 12 11.33 0.85 5.09
CA TRP A 12 12.05 1.23 3.86
C TRP A 12 11.30 0.78 2.61
N GLY A 13 10.63 -0.37 2.67
CA GLY A 13 9.72 -0.84 1.62
C GLY A 13 8.69 0.22 1.25
N MET A 14 7.92 0.70 2.24
CA MET A 14 6.90 1.73 2.02
C MET A 14 7.45 3.06 1.48
N ILE A 15 8.62 3.50 1.97
CA ILE A 15 9.28 4.71 1.47
C ILE A 15 9.75 4.51 0.01
N GLY A 16 10.36 3.36 -0.28
CA GLY A 16 10.78 3.01 -1.63
C GLY A 16 9.59 2.94 -2.59
N ALA A 17 8.48 2.31 -2.17
CA ALA A 17 7.25 2.26 -2.94
C ALA A 17 6.75 3.66 -3.29
N ALA A 18 6.77 4.60 -2.34
CA ALA A 18 6.39 5.99 -2.59
C ALA A 18 7.28 6.66 -3.66
N ILE A 19 8.60 6.44 -3.61
CA ILE A 19 9.53 6.98 -4.61
C ILE A 19 9.23 6.38 -5.98
N PHE A 20 9.15 5.05 -6.08
CA PHE A 20 8.86 4.37 -7.35
C PHE A 20 7.50 4.76 -7.92
N LEU A 21 6.50 5.00 -7.06
CA LEU A 21 5.20 5.49 -7.46
C LEU A 21 5.30 6.84 -8.18
N LEU A 22 6.11 7.77 -7.67
CA LEU A 22 6.35 9.06 -8.34
C LEU A 22 7.12 8.90 -9.66
N LEU A 23 8.02 7.90 -9.74
CA LEU A 23 8.75 7.60 -10.97
C LEU A 23 7.86 7.03 -12.09
N THR A 24 6.64 6.58 -11.80
CA THR A 24 5.68 6.15 -12.84
C THR A 24 5.27 7.27 -13.80
N PHE A 25 5.51 8.54 -13.44
CA PHE A 25 5.26 9.69 -14.30
C PHE A 25 6.39 10.00 -15.29
N THR A 26 7.47 9.23 -15.27
CA THR A 26 8.53 9.34 -16.27
C THR A 26 8.08 8.70 -17.61
N PRO A 27 8.56 9.16 -18.77
CA PRO A 27 8.10 8.69 -20.09
C PRO A 27 8.15 7.16 -20.28
N ALA A 28 7.14 6.65 -20.96
CA ALA A 28 6.56 5.30 -20.85
C ALA A 28 7.44 4.06 -21.14
N THR A 29 8.64 4.19 -21.70
CA THR A 29 9.46 3.00 -22.03
C THR A 29 10.03 2.29 -20.80
N GLN A 30 9.92 2.88 -19.59
CA GLN A 30 10.45 2.33 -18.34
C GLN A 30 9.41 2.15 -17.21
N ALA A 31 8.12 2.40 -17.45
CA ALA A 31 7.11 2.39 -16.37
C ALA A 31 6.74 0.97 -15.87
N ILE A 32 6.84 -0.04 -16.74
CA ILE A 32 6.50 -1.44 -16.47
C ILE A 32 7.28 -2.02 -15.27
N PRO A 33 8.63 -1.93 -15.21
CA PRO A 33 9.38 -2.45 -14.05
C PRO A 33 9.04 -1.75 -12.73
N PHE A 34 8.64 -0.47 -12.75
CA PHE A 34 8.29 0.24 -11.52
C PHE A 34 7.03 -0.31 -10.86
N PHE A 35 6.02 -0.70 -11.64
CA PHE A 35 4.76 -1.20 -11.08
C PHE A 35 4.94 -2.50 -10.27
N LEU A 36 5.74 -3.42 -10.79
CA LEU A 36 6.08 -4.66 -10.09
C LEU A 36 6.84 -4.39 -8.78
N VAL A 37 7.84 -3.50 -8.84
CA VAL A 37 8.64 -3.11 -7.67
C VAL A 37 7.77 -2.44 -6.61
N ILE A 38 6.87 -1.53 -7.00
CA ILE A 38 5.93 -0.88 -6.09
C ILE A 38 5.09 -1.92 -5.35
N ASN A 39 4.50 -2.89 -6.07
CA ASN A 39 3.64 -3.91 -5.47
C ASN A 39 4.39 -4.77 -4.44
N LEU A 40 5.62 -5.18 -4.76
CA LEU A 40 6.47 -5.94 -3.83
C LEU A 40 6.81 -5.12 -2.57
N LEU A 41 7.17 -3.85 -2.75
CA LEU A 41 7.56 -2.96 -1.67
C LEU A 41 6.38 -2.59 -0.76
N ILE A 42 5.18 -2.35 -1.32
CA ILE A 42 3.95 -2.14 -0.53
C ILE A 42 3.59 -3.42 0.22
N THR A 43 3.65 -4.59 -0.44
CA THR A 43 3.36 -5.88 0.20
C THR A 43 4.28 -6.11 1.39
N LEU A 44 5.58 -5.86 1.24
CA LEU A 44 6.55 -5.94 2.33
C LEU A 44 6.22 -4.97 3.48
N GLY A 45 5.77 -3.76 3.15
CA GLY A 45 5.27 -2.79 4.10
C GLY A 45 4.04 -3.27 4.88
N LEU A 46 3.08 -3.90 4.19
CA LEU A 46 1.87 -4.47 4.79
C LEU A 46 2.20 -5.62 5.73
N VAL A 47 3.15 -6.49 5.38
CA VAL A 47 3.64 -7.54 6.30
C VAL A 47 4.26 -6.90 7.55
N GLY A 48 5.01 -5.81 7.41
CA GLY A 48 5.55 -5.07 8.55
C GLY A 48 4.46 -4.52 9.48
N LEU A 49 3.40 -3.92 8.92
CA LEU A 49 2.24 -3.45 9.67
C LEU A 49 1.51 -4.62 10.36
N TYR A 50 1.33 -5.74 9.66
CA TYR A 50 0.69 -6.94 10.19
C TYR A 50 1.44 -7.49 11.41
N MET A 51 2.76 -7.64 11.29
CA MET A 51 3.59 -8.16 12.37
C MET A 51 3.71 -7.21 13.55
N ARG A 52 3.67 -5.89 13.33
CA ARG A 52 3.87 -4.90 14.41
C ARG A 52 2.58 -4.49 15.09
N TYR A 53 1.54 -4.20 14.33
CA TYR A 53 0.31 -3.59 14.84
C TYR A 53 -0.89 -4.52 14.77
N GLY A 54 -0.83 -5.62 14.00
CA GLY A 54 -1.96 -6.52 13.79
C GLY A 54 -2.55 -7.06 15.10
N GLU A 55 -1.71 -7.53 16.02
CA GLU A 55 -2.18 -8.08 17.31
C GLU A 55 -2.82 -7.01 18.21
N ARG A 56 -2.23 -5.82 18.26
CA ARG A 56 -2.75 -4.70 19.06
C ARG A 56 -4.07 -4.16 18.51
N ALA A 57 -4.26 -4.24 17.20
CA ALA A 57 -5.46 -3.76 16.51
C ALA A 57 -6.63 -4.78 16.53
N GLY A 58 -6.35 -6.03 16.89
CA GLY A 58 -7.35 -7.11 16.98
C GLY A 58 -7.50 -7.95 15.70
N ASN A 59 -8.28 -9.04 15.79
CA ASN A 59 -8.40 -10.03 14.71
C ASN A 59 -8.93 -9.46 13.40
N VAL A 60 -9.90 -8.54 13.45
CA VAL A 60 -10.46 -7.92 12.24
C VAL A 60 -9.38 -7.12 11.49
N ALA A 61 -8.53 -6.40 12.20
CA ALA A 61 -7.40 -5.69 11.61
C ALA A 61 -6.35 -6.65 11.02
N LYS A 62 -6.05 -7.77 11.68
CA LYS A 62 -5.19 -8.82 11.12
C LYS A 62 -5.75 -9.37 9.82
N VAL A 63 -7.04 -9.65 9.77
CA VAL A 63 -7.70 -10.12 8.53
C VAL A 63 -7.64 -9.06 7.44
N ALA A 64 -7.94 -7.79 7.74
CA ALA A 64 -7.85 -6.71 6.77
C ALA A 64 -6.44 -6.56 6.17
N LEU A 65 -5.41 -6.59 7.01
CA LEU A 65 -4.02 -6.57 6.56
C LEU A 65 -3.65 -7.86 5.80
N GLY A 66 -4.15 -9.02 6.22
CA GLY A 66 -3.96 -10.29 5.53
C GLY A 66 -4.54 -10.30 4.11
N VAL A 67 -5.75 -9.76 3.94
CA VAL A 67 -6.37 -9.51 2.62
C VAL A 67 -5.50 -8.56 1.80
N GLY A 68 -4.97 -7.51 2.43
CA GLY A 68 -4.05 -6.57 1.77
C GLY A 68 -2.79 -7.26 1.25
N ILE A 69 -2.15 -8.09 2.08
CA ILE A 69 -0.95 -8.86 1.72
C ILE A 69 -1.27 -9.85 0.60
N PHE A 70 -2.38 -10.57 0.70
CA PHE A 70 -2.84 -11.49 -0.34
C PHE A 70 -3.06 -10.75 -1.66
N GLY A 71 -3.73 -9.59 -1.64
CA GLY A 71 -3.90 -8.73 -2.81
C GLY A 71 -2.56 -8.30 -3.42
N GLY A 72 -1.58 -7.96 -2.60
CA GLY A 72 -0.22 -7.66 -3.04
C GLY A 72 0.45 -8.83 -3.75
N ILE A 73 0.37 -10.05 -3.21
CA ILE A 73 0.89 -11.27 -3.85
C ILE A 73 0.15 -11.56 -5.16
N THR A 74 -1.18 -11.48 -5.17
CA THR A 74 -1.98 -11.67 -6.37
C THR A 74 -1.67 -10.62 -7.43
N SER A 75 -1.33 -9.39 -7.04
CA SER A 75 -0.98 -8.32 -7.99
C SER A 75 0.30 -8.66 -8.77
N VAL A 76 1.28 -9.30 -8.12
CA VAL A 76 2.50 -9.79 -8.78
C VAL A 76 2.16 -10.86 -9.81
N VAL A 77 1.33 -11.85 -9.45
CA VAL A 77 0.91 -12.92 -10.37
C VAL A 77 0.15 -12.35 -11.56
N THR A 78 -0.84 -11.51 -11.30
CA THR A 78 -1.69 -10.90 -12.34
C THR A 78 -0.92 -9.92 -13.22
N PHE A 79 0.18 -9.33 -12.73
CA PHE A 79 1.10 -8.53 -13.54
C PHE A 79 1.68 -9.38 -14.67
N PHE A 80 2.20 -10.57 -14.34
CA PHE A 80 2.74 -11.47 -15.33
C PHE A 80 1.67 -11.93 -16.33
N LEU A 81 0.47 -12.28 -15.85
CA LEU A 81 -0.65 -12.63 -16.73
C LEU A 81 -1.02 -11.50 -17.70
N MET A 82 -0.99 -10.24 -17.23
CA MET A 82 -1.21 -9.09 -18.10
C MET A 82 -0.11 -8.95 -19.16
N THR A 83 1.16 -9.14 -18.78
CA THR A 83 2.29 -9.04 -19.73
C THR A 83 2.32 -10.15 -20.78
N THR A 84 1.70 -11.31 -20.51
CA THR A 84 1.57 -12.40 -21.49
C THR A 84 0.36 -12.24 -22.43
N GLY A 85 -0.39 -11.14 -22.32
CA GLY A 85 -1.51 -10.84 -23.21
C GLY A 85 -2.82 -11.54 -22.85
N ILE A 86 -2.96 -12.07 -21.63
CA ILE A 86 -4.23 -12.65 -21.17
C ILE A 86 -5.26 -11.52 -21.04
N GLU A 87 -6.38 -11.65 -21.75
CA GLU A 87 -7.41 -10.62 -21.91
C GLU A 87 -7.92 -10.07 -20.56
N ASN A 88 -8.08 -10.95 -19.57
CA ASN A 88 -8.56 -10.57 -18.23
C ASN A 88 -7.46 -10.13 -17.25
N GLY A 89 -6.18 -10.15 -17.65
CA GLY A 89 -5.05 -9.84 -16.76
C GLY A 89 -5.15 -8.46 -16.12
N ARG A 90 -5.58 -7.45 -16.89
CA ARG A 90 -5.78 -6.07 -16.38
C ARG A 90 -6.89 -5.97 -15.34
N ILE A 91 -8.00 -6.70 -15.52
CA ILE A 91 -9.11 -6.70 -14.57
C ILE A 91 -8.68 -7.37 -13.26
N MET A 92 -8.00 -8.52 -13.36
CA MET A 92 -7.48 -9.23 -12.20
C MET A 92 -6.43 -8.39 -11.44
N MET A 93 -5.58 -7.66 -12.16
CA MET A 93 -4.64 -6.71 -11.56
C MET A 93 -5.37 -5.62 -10.77
N ASN A 94 -6.37 -4.97 -11.37
CA ASN A 94 -7.13 -3.93 -10.67
C ASN A 94 -7.81 -4.46 -9.42
N LEU A 95 -8.37 -5.67 -9.45
CA LEU A 95 -8.96 -6.33 -8.29
C LEU A 95 -7.92 -6.64 -7.22
N ALA A 96 -6.75 -7.16 -7.59
CA ALA A 96 -5.66 -7.46 -6.68
C ALA A 96 -5.16 -6.20 -5.97
N MET A 97 -4.99 -5.11 -6.72
CA MET A 97 -4.63 -3.80 -6.18
C MET A 97 -5.75 -3.24 -5.27
N ALA A 98 -7.02 -3.42 -5.64
CA ALA A 98 -8.15 -3.03 -4.79
C ALA A 98 -8.15 -3.79 -3.45
N MET A 99 -7.81 -5.09 -3.45
CA MET A 99 -7.63 -5.86 -2.21
C MET A 99 -6.45 -5.34 -1.39
N MET A 100 -5.30 -5.04 -2.04
CA MET A 100 -4.10 -4.53 -1.38
C MET A 100 -4.36 -3.21 -0.65
N PHE A 101 -4.84 -2.20 -1.38
CA PHE A 101 -5.11 -0.88 -0.83
C PHE A 101 -6.42 -0.83 -0.02
N GLY A 102 -7.41 -1.66 -0.34
CA GLY A 102 -8.64 -1.80 0.44
C GLY A 102 -8.37 -2.39 1.82
N GLY A 103 -7.53 -3.42 1.91
CA GLY A 103 -7.07 -3.97 3.19
C GLY A 103 -6.34 -2.93 4.04
N LEU A 104 -5.48 -2.13 3.41
CA LEU A 104 -4.79 -1.00 4.06
C LEU A 104 -5.76 0.10 4.52
N PHE A 105 -6.76 0.43 3.70
CA PHE A 105 -7.80 1.42 4.01
C PHE A 105 -8.62 0.98 5.22
N VAL A 106 -9.16 -0.24 5.20
CA VAL A 106 -9.95 -0.83 6.29
C VAL A 106 -9.12 -0.94 7.56
N PHE A 107 -7.85 -1.36 7.47
CA PHE A 107 -6.94 -1.35 8.60
C PHE A 107 -6.80 0.05 9.21
N GLY A 108 -6.67 1.09 8.37
CA GLY A 108 -6.59 2.47 8.84
C GLY A 108 -7.83 2.95 9.58
N LEU A 109 -9.03 2.59 9.09
CA LEU A 109 -10.28 2.90 9.80
C LEU A 109 -10.33 2.23 11.17
N ILE A 110 -9.93 0.96 11.26
CA ILE A 110 -9.86 0.22 12.54
C ILE A 110 -8.79 0.84 13.45
N ALA A 111 -7.62 1.17 12.90
CA ALA A 111 -6.53 1.78 13.64
C ALA A 111 -6.93 3.14 14.23
N GLN A 112 -7.78 3.91 13.56
CA GLN A 112 -8.29 5.17 14.10
C GLN A 112 -9.15 4.97 15.35
N ALA A 113 -9.91 3.88 15.43
CA ALA A 113 -10.73 3.55 16.59
C ALA A 113 -9.90 2.95 17.73
N VAL A 114 -9.06 1.95 17.44
CA VAL A 114 -8.31 1.17 18.46
C VAL A 114 -6.99 1.83 18.86
N LYS A 115 -6.47 2.75 18.03
CA LYS A 115 -5.19 3.44 18.20
C LYS A 115 -3.99 2.51 18.45
N PRO A 116 -3.79 1.45 17.63
CA PRO A 116 -2.70 0.49 17.83
C PRO A 116 -1.30 1.06 17.55
N MET A 117 -1.23 2.16 16.78
CA MET A 117 0.01 2.84 16.44
C MET A 117 0.25 4.03 17.40
N PRO A 118 1.50 4.30 17.79
CA PRO A 118 1.82 5.43 18.69
C PRO A 118 1.46 6.79 18.07
N ARG A 119 1.48 6.90 16.73
CA ARG A 119 1.11 8.10 15.97
C ARG A 119 0.65 7.73 14.57
N GLY A 120 -0.14 8.61 13.95
CA GLY A 120 -0.53 8.47 12.55
C GLY A 120 -1.51 7.33 12.27
N ASN A 121 -2.42 7.02 13.21
CA ASN A 121 -3.41 5.95 13.03
C ASN A 121 -4.32 6.13 11.79
N TRP A 122 -4.46 7.37 11.28
CA TRP A 122 -5.20 7.68 10.06
C TRP A 122 -4.38 7.49 8.76
N LEU A 123 -3.05 7.39 8.85
CA LEU A 123 -2.17 7.28 7.68
C LEU A 123 -2.49 6.07 6.79
N PRO A 124 -2.74 4.86 7.34
CA PRO A 124 -3.10 3.72 6.51
C PRO A 124 -4.41 3.96 5.74
N ALA A 125 -5.38 4.64 6.35
CA ALA A 125 -6.63 4.97 5.69
C ALA A 125 -6.36 5.91 4.50
N LEU A 126 -5.62 7.00 4.71
CA LEU A 126 -5.34 7.92 3.61
C LEU A 126 -4.43 7.31 2.53
N ALA A 127 -3.51 6.42 2.88
CA ALA A 127 -2.70 5.69 1.90
C ALA A 127 -3.54 4.72 1.05
N GLY A 128 -4.49 4.01 1.67
CA GLY A 128 -5.38 3.04 1.00
C GLY A 128 -6.50 3.69 0.18
N PHE A 129 -7.03 4.82 0.65
CA PHE A 129 -8.23 5.46 0.11
C PHE A 129 -8.16 5.74 -1.38
N TRP A 130 -7.02 6.26 -1.86
CA TRP A 130 -6.86 6.74 -3.24
C TRP A 130 -7.13 5.66 -4.28
N TRP A 131 -6.58 4.45 -4.08
CA TRP A 131 -6.79 3.37 -5.04
C TRP A 131 -8.23 2.83 -4.98
N VAL A 132 -8.80 2.70 -3.78
CA VAL A 132 -10.20 2.29 -3.60
C VAL A 132 -11.13 3.28 -4.30
N PHE A 133 -10.89 4.57 -4.14
CA PHE A 133 -11.63 5.64 -4.81
C PHE A 133 -11.53 5.53 -6.34
N LEU A 134 -10.32 5.32 -6.88
CA LEU A 134 -10.12 5.14 -8.32
C LEU A 134 -10.87 3.92 -8.85
N VAL A 135 -10.82 2.78 -8.16
CA VAL A 135 -11.53 1.57 -8.55
C VAL A 135 -13.04 1.80 -8.52
N VAL A 136 -13.58 2.32 -7.41
CA VAL A 136 -15.03 2.57 -7.28
C VAL A 136 -15.51 3.55 -8.35
N SER A 137 -14.80 4.67 -8.55
CA SER A 137 -15.16 5.64 -9.59
C SER A 137 -15.14 5.03 -11.00
N ALA A 138 -14.17 4.16 -11.29
CA ALA A 138 -14.06 3.46 -12.56
C ALA A 138 -15.17 2.43 -12.83
N TYR A 139 -15.90 1.97 -11.81
CA TYR A 139 -17.03 1.03 -11.99
C TYR A 139 -18.40 1.68 -11.81
N VAL A 140 -18.50 2.73 -10.99
CA VAL A 140 -19.76 3.45 -10.75
C VAL A 140 -20.08 4.41 -11.90
N ILE A 141 -19.08 5.05 -12.52
CA ILE A 141 -19.30 6.03 -13.58
C ILE A 141 -19.50 5.29 -14.93
N PRO A 142 -20.68 5.45 -15.60
CA PRO A 142 -20.95 4.83 -16.89
C PRO A 142 -19.87 5.20 -17.91
N PRO A 143 -19.38 4.24 -18.72
CA PRO A 143 -18.34 4.50 -19.72
C PRO A 143 -18.65 5.68 -20.65
N THR A 144 -19.92 5.83 -21.01
CA THR A 144 -20.42 6.91 -21.90
C THR A 144 -20.30 8.32 -21.31
N THR A 145 -20.14 8.42 -19.98
CA THR A 145 -20.01 9.69 -19.25
C THR A 145 -18.60 9.92 -18.69
N ARG A 146 -17.65 9.00 -18.95
CA ARG A 146 -16.28 9.15 -18.47
C ARG A 146 -15.57 10.22 -19.27
N GLN A 147 -15.52 11.43 -18.71
CA GLN A 147 -14.49 12.37 -19.10
C GLN A 147 -13.14 11.86 -18.61
N ASN A 148 -12.10 12.05 -19.43
CA ASN A 148 -10.74 11.75 -19.00
C ASN A 148 -10.45 12.60 -17.76
N VAL A 149 -9.99 11.94 -16.68
CA VAL A 149 -9.52 12.64 -15.49
C VAL A 149 -8.37 13.54 -15.92
N PRO A 150 -8.41 14.86 -15.67
CA PRO A 150 -7.31 15.75 -16.03
C PRO A 150 -5.99 15.25 -15.44
N ASP A 151 -4.90 15.36 -16.20
CA ASP A 151 -3.59 14.83 -15.80
C ASP A 151 -3.15 15.36 -14.43
N TRP A 152 -3.38 16.66 -14.16
CA TRP A 152 -3.07 17.28 -12.87
C TRP A 152 -3.80 16.62 -11.70
N ALA A 153 -5.04 16.14 -11.89
CA ALA A 153 -5.82 15.48 -10.86
C ALA A 153 -5.25 14.08 -10.59
N SER A 154 -4.91 13.34 -11.66
CA SER A 154 -4.20 12.07 -11.54
C SER A 154 -2.88 12.26 -10.79
N TYR A 155 -2.04 13.22 -11.18
CA TYR A 155 -0.77 13.51 -10.51
C TYR A 155 -0.94 13.83 -9.02
N SER A 156 -1.98 14.60 -8.68
CA SER A 156 -2.29 14.95 -7.30
C SER A 156 -2.66 13.73 -6.46
N ILE A 157 -3.47 12.82 -7.00
CA ILE A 157 -3.87 11.58 -6.31
C ILE A 157 -2.65 10.71 -6.00
N PHE A 158 -1.80 10.47 -7.00
CA PHE A 158 -0.61 9.65 -6.83
C PHE A 158 0.43 10.31 -5.92
N LEU A 159 0.58 11.64 -5.98
CA LEU A 159 1.45 12.38 -5.07
C LEU A 159 0.98 12.23 -3.61
N LEU A 160 -0.31 12.40 -3.35
CA LEU A 160 -0.87 12.23 -2.00
C LEU A 160 -0.72 10.78 -1.52
N MET A 161 -0.98 9.81 -2.38
CA MET A 161 -0.74 8.39 -2.07
C MET A 161 0.72 8.13 -1.72
N ALA A 162 1.67 8.67 -2.48
CA ALA A 162 3.10 8.56 -2.20
C ALA A 162 3.47 9.18 -0.84
N ILE A 163 2.97 10.38 -0.55
CA ILE A 163 3.22 11.06 0.73
C ILE A 163 2.75 10.19 1.90
N PHE A 164 1.52 9.66 1.86
CA PHE A 164 1.00 8.86 2.96
C PHE A 164 1.71 7.51 3.12
N LEU A 165 2.12 6.87 2.01
CA LEU A 165 2.96 5.67 2.07
C LEU A 165 4.33 5.97 2.68
N ALA A 166 4.98 7.07 2.29
CA ALA A 166 6.26 7.48 2.85
C ALA A 166 6.18 7.79 4.36
N LEU A 167 5.13 8.51 4.77
CA LEU A 167 4.87 8.80 6.20
C LEU A 167 4.61 7.51 6.99
N LEU A 168 3.87 6.55 6.43
CA LEU A 168 3.63 5.25 7.06
C LEU A 168 4.92 4.45 7.22
N GLY A 169 5.78 4.47 6.19
CA GLY A 169 7.12 3.90 6.25
C GLY A 169 8.00 4.56 7.30
N TYR A 170 7.95 5.88 7.44
CA TYR A 170 8.65 6.60 8.51
C TYR A 170 8.16 6.21 9.91
N VAL A 171 6.85 5.99 10.10
CA VAL A 171 6.32 5.51 11.39
C VAL A 171 6.89 4.13 11.74
N LEU A 172 6.93 3.20 10.79
CA LEU A 172 7.54 1.88 10.98
C LEU A 172 9.04 1.98 11.33
N GLN A 173 9.79 2.86 10.65
CA GLN A 173 11.20 3.13 10.97
C GLN A 173 11.39 3.62 12.40
N ALA A 174 10.59 4.60 12.82
CA ALA A 174 10.69 5.20 14.14
C ALA A 174 10.39 4.18 15.24
N ASP A 175 9.38 3.34 15.04
CA ASP A 175 8.97 2.33 16.02
C ASP A 175 9.98 1.17 16.12
N ALA A 176 10.60 0.79 15.00
CA ALA A 176 11.70 -0.17 15.00
C ALA A 176 12.91 0.34 15.81
N ARG A 177 13.27 1.62 15.66
CA ARG A 177 14.36 2.24 16.43
C ARG A 177 14.06 2.24 17.92
N HIS A 178 12.83 2.58 18.31
CA HIS A 178 12.43 2.60 19.71
C HIS A 178 12.49 1.21 20.35
N THR A 179 12.01 0.19 19.62
CA THR A 179 12.07 -1.21 20.08
C THR A 179 13.52 -1.69 20.27
N ARG A 180 14.44 -1.31 19.37
CA ARG A 180 15.85 -1.68 19.49
C ARG A 180 16.53 -1.04 20.72
N ALA A 181 16.23 0.24 21.00
CA ALA A 181 16.80 0.95 22.15
C ALA A 181 16.38 0.34 23.50
N LEU A 182 15.15 -0.20 23.59
CA LEU A 182 14.69 -0.90 24.79
C LEU A 182 15.42 -2.22 25.02
N ILE A 183 15.81 -2.92 23.95
CA ILE A 183 16.54 -4.20 24.04
C ILE A 183 18.01 -3.96 24.43
N THR A 184 18.63 -2.86 24.01
CA THR A 184 20.05 -2.60 24.31
C THR A 184 20.29 -2.05 25.72
N ASN A 185 19.27 -1.46 26.35
CA ASN A 185 19.38 -0.77 27.64
C ASN A 185 18.76 -1.55 28.81
N GLY A 186 18.12 -2.70 28.56
CA GLY A 186 17.53 -3.58 29.56
C GLY A 186 18.33 -4.86 29.68
#